data_AF-A0A2J6WS79-F1
#
_entry.id   AF-A0A2J6WS79-F1
#
_cell.length_a   1.000
_cell.length_b   1.000
_cell.length_c   1.000
_cell.angle_alpha   90.00
_cell.angle_beta   90.00
_cell.angle_gamma   90.00
#
_symmetry.space_group_name_H-M   'P 1'
#
loop_
_entity.id
_entity.type
_entity.pdbx_description
1 polymer ?
#
loop_
_entity_poly.entity_id
_entity_poly.type
_entity_poly.pdbx_seq_one_letter_code
_entity_poly.pdbx_strand_id
1 'polypeptide(L)'
;MPTNQSPGLGTAAVHAGEPRRRAFDAITPPVVHSATYTFRDSAELIAFQSGELEREEYGRYGNPTVRAVEARLAALESPHAPAE
;
A
#
# COMPACT_ATOMS: atom_id res chain seq x y z
N MET A 1 -24.22 -10.21 15.22
CA MET A 1 -23.84 -8.87 14.72
C MET A 1 -22.35 -8.72 14.92
N PRO A 2 -21.52 -8.52 13.88
CA PRO A 2 -20.12 -8.18 14.13
C PRO A 2 -20.10 -6.82 14.83
N THR A 3 -19.54 -6.78 16.03
CA THR A 3 -19.37 -5.55 16.80
C THR A 3 -18.37 -4.67 16.07
N ASN A 4 -18.80 -3.46 15.68
CA ASN A 4 -17.95 -2.42 15.11
C ASN A 4 -17.00 -1.87 16.19
N GLN A 5 -16.07 -2.70 16.67
CA GLN A 5 -15.00 -2.28 17.56
C GLN A 5 -13.73 -2.18 16.73
N SER A 6 -13.07 -1.02 16.81
CA SER A 6 -11.74 -0.85 16.26
C SER A 6 -10.81 -1.93 16.82
N PRO A 7 -10.01 -2.59 15.97
CA PRO A 7 -9.09 -3.63 16.42
C PRO A 7 -8.13 -3.06 17.49
N GLY A 8 -7.81 -3.86 18.50
CA GLY A 8 -6.82 -3.47 19.51
C GLY A 8 -5.44 -3.22 18.88
N LEU A 9 -4.58 -2.46 19.56
CA LEU A 9 -3.27 -2.04 19.06
C LEU A 9 -2.40 -3.21 18.56
N GLY A 10 -2.42 -4.35 19.24
CA GLY A 10 -1.68 -5.54 18.79
C GLY A 10 -2.17 -6.10 17.45
N THR A 11 -3.47 -6.11 17.22
CA THR A 11 -4.06 -6.51 15.94
C THR A 11 -3.77 -5.48 14.86
N ALA A 12 -3.87 -4.19 15.19
CA ALA A 12 -3.55 -3.10 14.28
C ALA A 12 -2.07 -3.15 13.84
N ALA A 13 -1.14 -3.43 14.76
CA ALA A 13 0.28 -3.52 14.45
C ALA A 13 0.62 -4.63 13.45
N VAL A 14 -0.19 -5.69 13.37
CA VAL A 14 0.02 -6.82 12.45
C VAL A 14 -0.75 -6.64 11.14
N HIS A 15 -1.93 -6.00 11.17
CA HIS A 15 -2.88 -6.05 10.05
C HIS A 15 -3.32 -4.69 9.51
N ALA A 16 -3.16 -3.60 10.25
CA ALA A 16 -3.61 -2.30 9.79
C ALA A 16 -2.78 -1.81 8.59
N GLY A 17 -3.42 -0.99 7.76
CA GLY A 17 -2.81 -0.38 6.58
C GLY A 17 -2.61 -1.33 5.38
N GLU A 18 -2.98 -2.60 5.50
CA GLU A 18 -2.81 -3.58 4.42
C GLU A 18 -4.14 -4.20 3.96
N PRO A 19 -4.26 -4.52 2.66
CA PRO A 19 -5.44 -5.21 2.15
C PRO A 19 -5.54 -6.62 2.72
N ARG A 20 -6.79 -7.12 2.85
CA ARG A 20 -7.06 -8.47 3.37
C ARG A 20 -6.50 -9.57 2.46
N ARG A 21 -6.37 -9.30 1.16
CA ARG A 21 -5.73 -10.17 0.17
C ARG A 21 -4.46 -9.48 -0.32
N ARG A 22 -3.33 -10.17 -0.20
CA ARG A 22 -2.02 -9.70 -0.65
C ARG A 22 -1.70 -10.31 -2.02
N ALA A 23 -0.66 -9.79 -2.67
CA ALA A 23 -0.20 -10.32 -3.95
C ALA A 23 0.09 -11.83 -3.87
N PHE A 24 -0.22 -12.56 -4.93
CA PHE A 24 0.03 -13.99 -5.05
C PHE A 24 -0.62 -14.85 -3.95
N ASP A 25 -1.69 -14.35 -3.32
CA ASP A 25 -2.36 -14.97 -2.16
C ASP A 25 -1.40 -15.26 -0.98
N ALA A 26 -0.26 -14.55 -0.94
CA ALA A 26 0.75 -14.75 0.09
C ALA A 26 0.25 -14.28 1.46
N ILE A 27 0.68 -14.99 2.52
CA ILE A 27 0.40 -14.52 3.88
C ILE A 27 1.13 -13.22 4.14
N THR A 28 2.38 -13.02 3.70
CA THR A 28 3.17 -11.80 3.93
C THR A 28 3.18 -10.89 2.70
N PRO A 29 3.29 -9.54 2.85
CA PRO A 29 3.53 -8.69 1.70
C PRO A 29 4.88 -9.08 1.05
N PRO A 30 4.98 -9.11 -0.29
CA PRO A 30 6.24 -9.39 -0.96
C PRO A 30 7.24 -8.25 -0.74
N VAL A 31 8.53 -8.59 -0.74
CA VAL A 31 9.61 -7.59 -0.71
C VAL A 31 9.97 -7.22 -2.14
N VAL A 32 9.67 -5.98 -2.53
CA VAL A 32 9.93 -5.47 -3.87
C VAL A 32 11.30 -4.77 -3.89
N HIS A 33 12.34 -5.53 -4.22
CA HIS A 33 13.71 -5.01 -4.30
C HIS A 33 14.04 -4.49 -5.70
N SER A 34 13.35 -3.42 -6.10
CA SER A 34 13.59 -2.76 -7.39
C SER A 34 13.79 -1.26 -7.23
N ALA A 35 14.69 -0.72 -8.05
CA ALA A 35 14.85 0.71 -8.22
C ALA A 35 13.84 1.28 -9.23
N THR A 36 13.54 0.58 -10.33
CA THR A 36 12.65 1.08 -11.39
C THR A 36 11.51 0.10 -11.69
N TYR A 37 10.42 0.59 -12.26
CA TYR A 37 9.26 -0.20 -12.65
C TYR A 37 8.94 -0.02 -14.14
N THR A 38 8.53 -1.10 -14.80
CA THR A 38 8.24 -1.09 -16.24
C THR A 38 6.83 -0.59 -16.53
N PHE A 39 6.68 0.15 -17.62
CA PHE A 39 5.39 0.43 -18.25
C PHE A 39 5.11 -0.64 -19.31
N ARG A 40 3.82 -0.96 -19.51
CA ARG A 40 3.36 -1.87 -20.56
C ARG A 40 3.63 -1.28 -21.94
N ASP A 41 3.35 0.00 -22.11
CA ASP A 41 3.49 0.75 -23.35
C ASP A 41 3.63 2.26 -23.07
N SER A 42 3.86 3.05 -24.12
CA SER A 42 4.01 4.50 -24.01
C SER A 42 2.71 5.21 -23.60
N ALA A 43 1.54 4.63 -23.86
CA ALA A 43 0.28 5.24 -23.46
C ALA A 43 0.13 5.19 -21.93
N GLU A 44 0.53 4.08 -21.31
CA GLU A 44 0.55 3.95 -19.85
C GLU A 44 1.55 4.94 -19.20
N LEU A 45 2.71 5.17 -19.82
CA LEU A 45 3.66 6.18 -19.36
C LEU A 45 3.06 7.60 -19.43
N ILE A 46 2.37 7.94 -20.52
CA ILE A 46 1.73 9.25 -20.68
C ILE A 46 0.64 9.44 -19.61
N ALA A 47 -0.20 8.43 -19.38
CA ALA A 47 -1.24 8.46 -18.35
C ALA A 47 -0.66 8.62 -16.93
N PHE A 48 0.49 7.98 -16.66
CA PHE A 48 1.20 8.19 -15.40
C PHE A 48 1.72 9.64 -15.27
N GLN A 49 2.36 10.18 -16.30
CA GLN A 49 2.88 11.55 -16.28
C GLN A 49 1.78 12.63 -16.22
N SER A 50 0.59 12.35 -16.78
CA SER A 50 -0.56 13.26 -16.70
C SER A 50 -1.30 13.18 -15.35
N GLY A 51 -0.94 12.23 -14.48
CA GLY A 51 -1.60 12.00 -13.20
C GLY A 51 -2.91 11.21 -13.28
N GLU A 52 -3.24 10.66 -14.46
CA GLU A 52 -4.41 9.81 -14.66
C GLU A 52 -4.21 8.39 -14.12
N LEU A 53 -2.96 7.97 -13.93
CA LEU A 53 -2.58 6.67 -13.39
C LEU A 53 -1.64 6.84 -12.20
N GLU A 54 -2.09 6.43 -11.01
CA GLU A 54 -1.25 6.36 -9.83
C GLU A 54 -0.57 4.98 -9.74
N ARG A 55 0.77 4.97 -9.78
CA ARG A 55 1.60 3.78 -9.65
C ARG A 55 3.05 4.17 -9.39
N GLU A 56 3.88 3.16 -9.17
CA GLU A 56 5.30 3.40 -8.91
C GLU A 56 6.09 3.40 -10.22
N GLU A 57 7.02 4.35 -10.37
CA GLU A 57 7.99 4.40 -11.48
C GLU A 57 9.43 4.20 -11.00
N TYR A 58 9.76 4.74 -9.83
CA TYR A 58 11.11 4.79 -9.29
C TYR A 58 11.10 4.71 -7.77
N GLY A 59 11.84 3.74 -7.22
CA GLY A 59 11.93 3.39 -5.81
C GLY A 59 12.33 4.54 -4.88
N ARG A 60 12.93 5.60 -5.42
CA ARG A 60 13.24 6.83 -4.70
C ARG A 60 11.97 7.59 -4.27
N TYR A 61 10.91 7.53 -5.09
CA TYR A 61 9.67 8.27 -4.87
C TYR A 61 8.54 7.38 -4.33
N GLY A 62 8.61 6.08 -4.61
CA GLY A 62 7.63 5.11 -4.13
C GLY A 62 8.11 3.67 -4.31
N ASN A 63 7.85 2.83 -3.32
CA ASN A 63 8.11 1.40 -3.37
C ASN A 63 6.98 0.66 -2.64
N PRO A 64 6.39 -0.40 -3.22
CA PRO A 64 5.25 -1.09 -2.61
C PRO A 64 5.52 -1.61 -1.19
N THR A 65 6.76 -2.05 -0.92
CA THR A 65 7.17 -2.51 0.41
C THR A 65 7.16 -1.37 1.42
N VAL A 66 7.62 -0.18 1.01
CA VAL A 66 7.66 1.01 1.86
C VAL A 66 6.25 1.54 2.10
N ARG A 67 5.42 1.61 1.05
CA ARG A 67 3.99 2.01 1.14
C ARG A 67 3.21 1.18 2.15
N ALA A 68 3.45 -0.14 2.20
CA ALA A 68 2.79 -1.01 3.17
C ALA A 68 3.12 -0.63 4.63
N VAL A 69 4.36 -0.23 4.91
CA VAL A 69 4.77 0.24 6.23
C VAL A 69 4.22 1.63 6.52
N GLU A 70 4.27 2.55 5.55
CA GLU A 70 3.69 3.91 5.68
C GLU A 70 2.20 3.84 6.04
N ALA A 71 1.42 3.02 5.32
CA ALA A 71 -0.01 2.83 5.57
C ALA A 71 -0.26 2.22 6.96
N ARG A 72 0.58 1.28 7.39
CA ARG A 72 0.49 0.71 8.74
C ARG A 72 0.77 1.75 9.82
N LEU A 73 1.81 2.55 9.66
CA LEU A 73 2.15 3.60 10.62
C LEU A 73 1.04 4.66 10.69
N ALA A 74 0.53 5.11 9.55
CA ALA A 74 -0.60 6.04 9.50
C ALA A 74 -1.81 5.50 10.26
N ALA A 75 -2.16 4.23 10.08
CA ALA A 75 -3.27 3.60 10.78
C ALA A 75 -3.02 3.41 12.29
N LEU A 76 -1.75 3.29 12.72
CA LEU A 76 -1.38 3.18 14.14
C LEU A 76 -1.35 4.54 14.84
N GLU A 77 -0.90 5.59 14.15
CA GLU A 77 -0.82 6.95 14.69
C GLU A 77 -2.19 7.64 14.70
N SER A 78 -3.03 7.35 13.70
CA SER A 78 -4.38 7.89 13.58
C SER A 78 -5.43 6.78 13.43
N PRO A 79 -5.73 6.00 14.49
CA PRO A 79 -6.66 4.86 14.43
C PRO A 79 -8.12 5.22 14.08
N HIS A 80 -8.42 6.50 13.82
CA HIS A 80 -9.75 7.06 13.61
C HIS A 80 -9.85 7.97 12.36
N ALA A 81 -8.75 8.16 11.61
CA ALA A 81 -8.81 8.94 10.37
C ALA A 81 -9.36 8.04 9.25
N PRO A 82 -10.36 8.49 8.47
CA PRO A 82 -10.81 7.76 7.30
C PRO A 82 -9.65 7.67 6.30
N ALA A 83 -9.47 6.50 5.69
CA ALA A 83 -8.62 6.37 4.52
C ALA A 83 -9.34 7.09 3.36
N GLU A 84 -8.87 8.29 3.00
CA GLU A 84 -9.20 8.94 1.73
C GLU A 84 -8.45 8.29 0.57
#